data_AF-A0AAF0TKL8-F1
#
_entry.id   AF-A0AAF0TKL8-F1
#
_cell.length_a   1.000
_cell.length_b   1.000
_cell.length_c   1.000
_cell.angle_alpha   90.00
_cell.angle_beta   90.00
_cell.angle_gamma   90.00
#
_symmetry.space_group_name_H-M   'P 1'
#
loop_
_entity.id
_entity.type
_entity.pdbx_description
1 polymer ?
#
loop_
_entity_poly.entity_id
_entity_poly.type
_entity_poly.pdbx_seq_one_letter_code
_entity_poly.pdbx_strand_id
1 'polypeptide(L)'
;MLSQAVTNQVGQRENRHEVADTSRIREFLRMNRPSFNGSSVTKDPKNFIEELRKVFEIIHVADAERVELDAYQMKGVARIWF
;
A
#
# COMPACT_ATOMS: atom_id res chain seq x y z
N MET A 1 -35.94 9.46 -15.82
CA MET A 1 -35.32 8.12 -15.56
C MET A 1 -33.80 8.11 -15.65
N LEU A 2 -33.13 9.10 -16.25
CA LEU A 2 -31.66 9.12 -16.36
C LEU A 2 -30.93 9.43 -15.03
N SER A 3 -31.49 10.27 -14.17
CA SER A 3 -30.81 10.71 -12.93
C SER A 3 -30.59 9.59 -11.90
N GLN A 4 -31.53 8.64 -11.78
CA GLN A 4 -31.39 7.49 -10.86
C GLN A 4 -30.39 6.44 -11.36
N ALA A 5 -30.26 6.29 -12.68
CA ALA A 5 -29.26 5.39 -13.26
C ALA A 5 -27.84 5.92 -13.04
N VAL A 6 -27.65 7.25 -13.12
CA VAL A 6 -26.37 7.91 -12.85
C VAL A 6 -25.96 7.75 -11.39
N THR A 7 -26.87 7.94 -10.43
CA THR A 7 -26.57 7.78 -8.99
C THR A 7 -26.20 6.35 -8.63
N ASN A 8 -26.87 5.35 -9.21
CA ASN A 8 -26.53 3.94 -8.98
C ASN A 8 -25.16 3.55 -9.58
N GLN A 9 -24.79 4.12 -10.73
CA GLN A 9 -23.48 3.89 -11.34
C GLN A 9 -22.34 4.53 -10.53
N VAL A 10 -22.55 5.73 -9.99
CA VAL A 10 -21.56 6.41 -9.13
C VAL A 10 -21.35 5.60 -7.84
N GLY A 11 -22.43 5.22 -7.14
CA GLY A 11 -22.33 4.42 -5.92
C GLY A 11 -21.74 3.02 -6.15
N GLN A 12 -21.98 2.40 -7.31
CA GLN A 12 -21.33 1.13 -7.67
C GLN A 12 -19.84 1.29 -8.00
N ARG A 13 -19.41 2.43 -8.56
CA ARG A 13 -17.99 2.68 -8.87
C ARG A 13 -17.17 2.95 -7.62
N GLU A 14 -17.69 3.72 -6.67
CA GLU A 14 -17.05 3.93 -5.37
C GLU A 14 -16.91 2.62 -4.60
N ASN A 15 -18.00 1.84 -4.45
CA ASN A 15 -17.92 0.55 -3.78
C ASN A 15 -16.94 -0.42 -4.46
N ARG A 16 -16.86 -0.43 -5.80
CA ARG A 16 -15.90 -1.28 -6.51
C ARG A 16 -14.45 -0.82 -6.30
N HIS A 17 -14.21 0.49 -6.17
CA HIS A 17 -12.90 1.02 -5.82
C HIS A 17 -12.52 0.63 -4.39
N GLU A 18 -13.38 0.91 -3.41
CA GLU A 18 -13.11 0.59 -2.00
C GLU A 18 -12.89 -0.91 -1.77
N VAL A 19 -13.68 -1.77 -2.42
CA VAL A 19 -13.49 -3.23 -2.35
C VAL A 19 -12.16 -3.66 -3.01
N ALA A 20 -11.77 -3.03 -4.12
CA ALA A 20 -10.48 -3.29 -4.75
C ALA A 20 -9.32 -2.84 -3.86
N ASP A 21 -9.42 -1.67 -3.23
CA ASP A 21 -8.37 -1.09 -2.38
C ASP A 21 -8.18 -1.92 -1.10
N THR A 22 -9.27 -2.32 -0.45
CA THR A 22 -9.22 -3.22 0.71
C THR A 22 -8.67 -4.62 0.36
N SER A 23 -8.87 -5.10 -0.87
CA SER A 23 -8.31 -6.38 -1.32
C SER A 23 -6.78 -6.34 -1.46
N ARG A 24 -6.23 -5.26 -2.04
CA ARG A 24 -4.78 -5.07 -2.22
C ARG A 24 -4.06 -4.90 -0.89
N ILE A 25 -4.64 -4.13 0.04
CA ILE A 25 -4.11 -3.98 1.40
C ILE A 25 -4.05 -5.35 2.11
N ARG A 26 -5.09 -6.17 1.96
CA ARG A 26 -5.11 -7.53 2.53
C ARG A 26 -4.04 -8.43 1.91
N GLU A 27 -3.82 -8.34 0.61
CA GLU A 27 -2.77 -9.10 -0.08
C GLU A 27 -1.38 -8.67 0.38
N PHE A 28 -1.13 -7.36 0.45
CA PHE A 28 0.08 -6.79 1.04
C PHE A 28 0.31 -7.32 2.46
N LEU A 29 -0.71 -7.30 3.32
CA LEU A 29 -0.65 -7.81 4.71
C LEU A 29 -0.30 -9.30 4.81
N ARG A 30 -0.61 -10.10 3.79
CA ARG A 30 -0.34 -11.55 3.75
C ARG A 30 1.06 -11.90 3.25
N MET A 31 1.73 -11.00 2.54
CA MET A 31 3.10 -11.23 2.06
C MET A 31 4.12 -11.15 3.20
N ASN A 32 5.24 -11.86 3.06
CA ASN A 32 6.40 -11.73 3.96
C ASN A 32 7.10 -10.39 3.72
N ARG A 33 6.51 -9.33 4.26
CA ARG A 33 6.99 -7.96 4.05
C ARG A 33 8.26 -7.71 4.85
N PRO A 34 9.28 -7.07 4.25
CA PRO A 34 10.43 -6.62 5.00
C PRO A 34 10.02 -5.45 5.92
N SER A 35 10.62 -5.36 7.10
CA SER A 35 10.44 -4.21 8.00
C SER A 35 11.78 -3.54 8.28
N PHE A 36 11.75 -2.20 8.38
CA PHE A 36 12.95 -1.39 8.51
C PHE A 36 12.89 -0.49 9.75
N ASN A 37 13.86 -0.65 10.65
CA ASN A 37 13.91 0.08 11.93
C ASN A 37 14.73 1.37 11.88
N GLY A 38 15.54 1.57 10.82
CA GLY A 38 16.47 2.70 10.69
C GLY A 38 17.69 2.68 11.61
N SER A 39 17.70 1.86 12.66
CA SER A 39 18.77 1.82 13.68
C SER A 39 19.93 0.87 13.38
N SER A 40 19.83 0.06 12.32
CA SER A 40 20.78 -1.03 12.04
C SER A 40 21.78 -0.61 10.98
N VAL A 41 23.02 -0.36 11.38
CA VAL A 41 24.14 -0.04 10.45
C VAL A 41 24.53 -1.20 9.53
N THR A 42 24.15 -2.43 9.87
CA THR A 42 24.42 -3.63 9.06
C THR A 42 23.37 -3.91 7.98
N LYS A 43 22.21 -3.25 8.03
CA LYS A 43 21.13 -3.47 7.05
C LYS A 43 21.22 -2.39 5.98
N ASP A 44 21.39 -2.82 4.73
CA ASP A 44 21.35 -1.90 3.59
C ASP A 44 19.92 -1.38 3.37
N PRO A 45 19.68 -0.06 3.49
CA PRO A 45 18.38 0.54 3.20
C PRO A 45 17.92 0.31 1.76
N LYS A 46 18.84 0.18 0.80
CA LYS A 46 18.48 -0.08 -0.61
C LYS A 46 17.80 -1.43 -0.77
N ASN A 47 18.29 -2.46 -0.09
CA ASN A 47 17.68 -3.79 -0.15
C ASN A 47 16.23 -3.79 0.36
N PHE A 48 15.93 -2.98 1.39
CA PHE A 48 14.55 -2.80 1.87
C PHE A 48 13.65 -2.16 0.80
N ILE A 49 14.13 -1.10 0.14
CA ILE A 49 13.38 -0.40 -0.92
C ILE A 49 13.13 -1.33 -2.12
N GLU A 50 14.14 -2.06 -2.58
CA GLU A 50 14.00 -2.96 -3.73
C GLU A 50 13.00 -4.10 -3.44
N GLU A 51 13.03 -4.68 -2.25
CA GLU A 51 12.07 -5.72 -1.87
C GLU A 51 10.63 -5.18 -1.75
N LEU A 52 10.43 -3.95 -1.25
CA LEU A 52 9.12 -3.31 -1.24
C LEU A 52 8.60 -2.99 -2.64
N ARG A 53 9.46 -2.52 -3.55
CA ARG A 53 9.10 -2.28 -4.95
C ARG A 53 8.58 -3.54 -5.62
N LYS A 54 9.27 -4.68 -5.44
CA LYS A 54 8.82 -5.98 -5.98
C LYS A 54 7.44 -6.36 -5.46
N VAL A 55 7.20 -6.18 -4.16
CA VAL A 55 5.88 -6.43 -3.56
C VAL A 55 4.81 -5.56 -4.26
N PHE A 56 5.03 -4.25 -4.35
CA PHE A 56 4.07 -3.34 -4.97
C PHE A 56 3.81 -3.61 -6.46
N GLU A 57 4.81 -4.08 -7.19
CA GLU A 57 4.66 -4.51 -8.58
C GLU A 57 3.76 -5.74 -8.70
N ILE A 58 3.86 -6.70 -7.77
CA ILE A 58 3.03 -7.91 -7.76
C ILE A 58 1.56 -7.58 -7.44
N ILE A 59 1.31 -6.69 -6.47
CA ILE A 59 -0.05 -6.36 -6.01
C ILE A 59 -0.69 -5.17 -6.74
N HIS A 60 0.01 -4.58 -7.72
CA HIS A 60 -0.48 -3.49 -8.57
C HIS A 60 -1.14 -2.32 -7.80
N VAL A 61 -0.51 -1.84 -6.72
CA VAL A 61 -0.96 -0.65 -5.97
C VAL A 61 -0.58 0.64 -6.69
N ALA A 62 -1.47 1.64 -6.58
CA ALA A 62 -1.23 2.98 -7.09
C ALA A 62 -0.15 3.71 -6.28
N ASP A 63 0.54 4.67 -6.89
CA ASP A 63 1.66 5.37 -6.24
C ASP A 63 1.25 6.08 -4.93
N ALA A 64 0.02 6.60 -4.85
CA ALA A 64 -0.49 7.22 -3.63
C ALA A 64 -0.62 6.21 -2.47
N GLU A 65 -1.08 4.98 -2.76
CA GLU A 65 -1.22 3.92 -1.76
C GLU A 65 0.15 3.39 -1.31
N ARG A 66 1.16 3.39 -2.20
CA ARG A 66 2.52 2.93 -1.87
C ARG A 66 3.12 3.73 -0.72
N VAL A 67 2.92 5.06 -0.69
CA VAL A 67 3.44 5.94 0.36
C VAL A 67 2.88 5.57 1.73
N GLU A 68 1.57 5.29 1.83
CA GLU A 68 0.95 4.88 3.08
C GLU A 68 1.43 3.49 3.54
N LEU A 69 1.59 2.57 2.59
CA LEU A 69 2.08 1.21 2.87
C LEU A 69 3.56 1.20 3.27
N ASP A 70 4.37 2.10 2.71
CA ASP A 70 5.78 2.31 3.09
C ASP A 70 5.87 2.82 4.53
N ALA A 71 5.09 3.84 4.86
CA ALA A 71 5.00 4.39 6.22
C ALA A 71 4.62 3.31 7.24
N TYR A 72 3.72 2.39 6.87
CA TYR A 72 3.31 1.27 7.71
C TYR A 72 4.45 0.26 7.97
N GLN A 73 5.37 0.05 7.02
CA GLN A 73 6.50 -0.87 7.20
C GLN A 73 7.67 -0.29 8.00
N MET A 74 7.72 1.03 8.12
CA MET A 74 8.72 1.71 8.91
C MET A 74 8.47 1.56 10.40
N LYS A 75 9.53 1.26 11.15
CA LYS A 75 9.51 1.09 12.60
C LYS A 75 10.62 1.90 13.26
N GLY A 76 10.50 2.11 14.56
CA GLY A 76 11.52 2.76 15.39
C GLY A 76 11.99 4.09 14.81
N VAL A 77 13.31 4.23 14.64
CA VAL A 77 13.94 5.48 14.20
C VAL A 77 13.46 5.87 12.80
N ALA A 78 13.33 4.92 11.87
CA ALA A 78 12.86 5.21 10.53
C ALA A 78 11.48 5.89 10.52
N ARG A 79 10.55 5.45 11.39
CA ARG A 79 9.21 6.04 11.51
C ARG A 79 9.20 7.44 12.12
N ILE A 80 10.21 7.79 12.92
CA ILE A 80 10.31 9.13 13.53
C ILE A 80 10.76 10.17 12.49
N TRP A 81 11.56 9.75 11.52
CA TRP A 81 12.12 10.63 10.49
C TRP A 81 11.28 10.77 9.22
N PHE A 82 10.41 9.79 8.94
CA PHE A 82 9.53 9.76 7.78
C PHE A 82 8.27 10.59 8.01
#